data_AF-A0A1R3W9K7-F1
#
_entry.id   AF-A0A1R3W9K7-F1
#
_cell.length_a   1.000
_cell.length_b   1.000
_cell.length_c   1.000
_cell.angle_alpha   90.00
_cell.angle_beta   90.00
_cell.angle_gamma   90.00
#
_symmetry.space_group_name_H-M   'P 1'
#
loop_
_entity.id
_entity.type
_entity.pdbx_description
1 polymer ?
#
loop_
_entity_poly.entity_id
_entity_poly.type
_entity_poly.pdbx_seq_one_letter_code
_entity_poly.pdbx_strand_id
1 'polypeptide(L)'
;MRSDLLLAPQPTTKRIADLDGPDFYPTPAWATYALIDNEDFTGVTWECACGDGAMSKVLAEASTVESSDLYDRGYGESGVDFLNADRKAKNIVTNPPFHSAEGFVSSCIDKADQKFALLLRLAFLEGGARYRGIFSRIAPSRVWVFSERITFYPRNAERKGSGTTAYAWFVWDRDHMGATELKWFAPGYKKQYGG
;
A
#
# COMPACT_ATOMS: atom_id res chain seq x y z
N MET A 1 39.91 -34.84 -3.79
CA MET A 1 39.07 -34.56 -2.61
C MET A 1 38.50 -33.16 -2.75
N ARG A 2 37.36 -32.94 -2.10
CA ARG A 2 36.25 -32.05 -2.49
C ARG A 2 36.60 -30.56 -2.64
N SER A 3 36.06 -29.97 -3.70
CA SER A 3 35.91 -28.54 -3.96
C SER A 3 34.63 -28.03 -3.30
N ASP A 4 34.76 -27.36 -2.16
CA ASP A 4 33.63 -26.71 -1.49
C ASP A 4 33.41 -25.32 -2.09
N LEU A 5 32.83 -25.30 -3.29
CA LEU A 5 32.19 -24.11 -3.85
C LEU A 5 30.74 -24.11 -3.34
N LEU A 6 30.51 -23.56 -2.14
CA LEU A 6 29.16 -23.32 -1.62
C LEU A 6 28.49 -22.29 -2.54
N LEU A 7 27.55 -22.81 -3.33
CA LEU A 7 26.69 -22.10 -4.26
C LEU A 7 26.13 -20.83 -3.61
N ALA A 8 26.45 -19.67 -4.18
CA ALA A 8 25.69 -18.45 -3.92
C ALA A 8 24.20 -18.75 -4.12
N PRO A 9 23.29 -18.26 -3.26
CA PRO A 9 21.87 -18.47 -3.43
C PRO A 9 21.48 -17.95 -4.82
N GLN A 10 21.06 -18.88 -5.69
CA GLN A 10 20.63 -18.49 -7.03
C GLN A 10 19.45 -17.53 -6.91
N PRO A 11 19.38 -16.48 -7.76
CA PRO A 11 18.25 -15.58 -7.77
C PRO A 11 16.98 -16.41 -7.92
N THR A 12 16.06 -16.27 -6.97
CA THR A 12 14.73 -16.85 -7.09
C THR A 12 14.16 -16.43 -8.43
N THR A 13 13.86 -17.42 -9.27
CA THR A 13 13.20 -17.25 -10.56
C THR A 13 12.09 -16.21 -10.38
N LYS A 14 12.18 -15.10 -11.12
CA LYS A 14 11.15 -14.05 -11.11
C LYS A 14 9.81 -14.76 -11.24
N ARG A 15 8.96 -14.68 -10.21
CA ARG A 15 7.55 -15.02 -10.37
C ARG A 15 7.06 -14.14 -11.51
N ILE A 16 6.75 -14.78 -12.63
CA ILE A 16 5.99 -14.16 -13.70
C ILE A 16 4.64 -13.88 -13.04
N ALA A 17 4.38 -12.61 -12.73
CA ALA A 17 3.05 -12.20 -12.32
C ALA A 17 2.15 -12.51 -13.52
N ASP A 18 1.22 -13.43 -13.32
CA ASP A 18 0.27 -13.82 -14.35
C ASP A 18 -0.53 -12.57 -14.73
N LEU A 19 -0.27 -12.06 -15.94
CA LEU A 19 -0.84 -10.79 -16.43
C LEU A 19 -2.33 -10.94 -16.78
N ASP A 20 -2.85 -12.17 -16.73
CA ASP A 20 -4.26 -12.53 -16.94
C ASP A 20 -5.04 -12.74 -15.63
N GLY A 21 -4.63 -12.02 -14.56
CA GLY A 21 -5.41 -11.77 -13.35
C GLY A 21 -6.02 -12.98 -12.61
N PRO A 22 -5.31 -13.55 -11.61
CA PRO A 22 -5.99 -14.29 -10.54
C PRO A 22 -5.55 -13.94 -9.10
N ASP A 23 -4.49 -13.16 -8.92
CA ASP A 23 -3.84 -13.00 -7.62
C ASP A 23 -4.30 -11.70 -6.92
N PHE A 24 -5.60 -11.62 -6.61
CA PHE A 24 -6.16 -10.55 -5.79
C PHE A 24 -5.97 -10.85 -4.30
N TYR A 25 -5.24 -9.97 -3.62
CA TYR A 25 -4.93 -10.07 -2.21
C TYR A 25 -5.56 -8.90 -1.46
N PRO A 26 -6.73 -9.07 -0.84
CA PRO A 26 -7.35 -7.99 -0.08
C PRO A 26 -6.44 -7.55 1.07
N THR A 27 -6.38 -6.24 1.30
CA THR A 27 -5.66 -5.70 2.45
C THR A 27 -6.36 -6.13 3.73
N PRO A 28 -5.66 -6.78 4.69
CA PRO A 28 -6.27 -7.14 5.96
C PRO A 28 -6.82 -5.91 6.68
N ALA A 29 -8.07 -5.97 7.15
CA ALA A 29 -8.76 -4.82 7.76
C ALA A 29 -7.93 -4.15 8.86
N TRP A 30 -7.28 -4.94 9.72
CA TRP A 30 -6.43 -4.44 10.80
C TRP A 30 -5.28 -3.53 10.33
N ALA A 31 -4.77 -3.72 9.11
CA ALA A 31 -3.73 -2.86 8.56
C ALA A 31 -4.29 -1.48 8.20
N THR A 32 -5.54 -1.41 7.76
CA THR A 32 -6.25 -0.15 7.49
C THR A 32 -6.67 0.54 8.78
N TYR A 33 -7.16 -0.21 9.80
CA TYR A 33 -7.43 0.35 11.14
C TYR A 33 -6.19 1.00 11.75
N ALA A 34 -5.04 0.34 11.63
CA ALA A 34 -3.77 0.92 12.09
C ALA A 34 -3.49 2.30 11.47
N LEU A 35 -3.84 2.51 10.19
CA LEU A 35 -3.69 3.81 9.55
C LEU A 35 -4.67 4.84 10.12
N ILE A 36 -5.98 4.57 10.07
CA ILE A 36 -7.00 5.57 10.39
C ILE A 36 -7.03 5.97 11.88
N ASP A 37 -6.54 5.10 12.77
CA ASP A 37 -6.39 5.42 14.19
C ASP A 37 -5.19 6.33 14.49
N ASN A 38 -4.24 6.44 13.55
CA ASN A 38 -2.98 7.17 13.73
C ASN A 38 -2.83 8.36 12.77
N GLU A 39 -3.74 8.50 11.80
CA GLU A 39 -3.74 9.54 10.78
C GLU A 39 -5.14 10.10 10.55
N ASP A 40 -5.27 11.41 10.66
CA ASP A 40 -6.52 12.09 10.32
C ASP A 40 -6.63 12.31 8.81
N PHE A 41 -7.79 11.97 8.26
CA PHE A 41 -8.16 12.25 6.87
C PHE A 41 -9.41 13.14 6.86
N THR A 42 -9.24 14.39 6.46
CA THR A 42 -10.38 15.34 6.40
C THR A 42 -10.91 15.41 4.97
N GLY A 43 -12.22 15.27 4.80
CA GLY A 43 -12.90 15.29 3.50
C GLY A 43 -12.79 13.96 2.74
N VAL A 44 -13.05 14.00 1.43
CA VAL A 44 -13.19 12.78 0.62
C VAL A 44 -11.85 12.06 0.46
N THR A 45 -11.86 10.76 0.71
CA THR A 45 -10.74 9.84 0.48
C THR A 45 -11.04 8.95 -0.71
N TRP A 46 -10.15 8.94 -1.70
CA TRP A 46 -10.25 8.06 -2.86
C TRP A 46 -9.39 6.80 -2.66
N GLU A 47 -10.03 5.63 -2.63
CA GLU A 47 -9.35 4.34 -2.79
C GLU A 47 -9.34 3.96 -4.28
N CYS A 48 -8.23 4.23 -4.96
CA CYS A 48 -8.13 4.16 -6.42
C CYS A 48 -7.72 2.80 -7.01
N ALA A 49 -7.50 1.79 -6.17
CA ALA A 49 -7.27 0.40 -6.55
C ALA A 49 -8.05 -0.51 -5.58
N CYS A 50 -9.37 -0.33 -5.56
CA CYS A 50 -10.19 -0.75 -4.42
C CYS A 50 -10.45 -2.24 -4.30
N GLY A 51 -10.17 -3.02 -5.34
CA GLY A 51 -10.42 -4.44 -5.29
C GLY A 51 -11.89 -4.75 -5.02
N ASP A 52 -12.11 -5.56 -3.99
CA ASP A 52 -13.42 -5.94 -3.46
C ASP A 52 -13.98 -4.97 -2.39
N GLY A 53 -13.32 -3.83 -2.19
CA GLY A 53 -13.67 -2.82 -1.21
C GLY A 53 -13.31 -3.16 0.23
N ALA A 54 -12.46 -4.17 0.49
CA ALA A 54 -12.07 -4.52 1.86
C ALA A 54 -11.47 -3.34 2.63
N MET A 55 -10.62 -2.53 1.99
CA MET A 55 -10.05 -1.32 2.59
C MET A 55 -11.05 -0.17 2.60
N SER A 56 -11.76 0.10 1.50
CA SER A 56 -12.81 1.13 1.44
C SER A 56 -13.81 1.05 2.59
N LYS A 57 -14.26 -0.16 2.96
CA LYS A 57 -15.21 -0.36 4.06
C LYS A 57 -14.68 0.13 5.41
N VAL A 58 -13.38 -0.09 5.67
CA VAL A 58 -12.72 0.40 6.90
C VAL A 58 -12.49 1.90 6.82
N LEU A 59 -12.03 2.42 5.66
CA LEU A 59 -11.82 3.86 5.46
C LEU A 59 -13.11 4.68 5.62
N ALA A 60 -14.26 4.09 5.31
CA ALA A 60 -15.57 4.70 5.46
C ALA A 60 -15.96 5.00 6.91
N GLU A 61 -15.28 4.39 7.89
CA GLU A 61 -15.44 4.71 9.32
C GLU A 61 -14.77 6.02 9.71
N ALA A 62 -13.77 6.48 8.94
CA ALA A 62 -12.99 7.69 9.22
C ALA A 62 -13.32 8.87 8.30
N SER A 63 -13.76 8.61 7.06
CA SER A 63 -14.02 9.66 6.06
C SER A 63 -15.02 9.23 5.01
N THR A 64 -15.54 10.16 4.20
CA THR A 64 -16.30 9.81 3.00
C THR A 64 -15.35 9.16 1.98
N VAL A 65 -15.72 7.97 1.47
CA VAL A 65 -14.86 7.22 0.56
C VAL A 65 -15.47 7.15 -0.83
N GLU A 66 -14.65 7.43 -1.82
CA GLU A 66 -14.90 7.10 -3.22
C GLU A 66 -13.95 5.96 -3.61
N SER A 67 -14.43 5.01 -4.40
CA SER A 67 -13.70 3.77 -4.68
C SER A 67 -13.70 3.49 -6.16
N SER A 68 -12.54 3.16 -6.72
CA SER A 68 -12.42 2.73 -8.10
C SER A 68 -11.35 1.65 -8.27
N ASP A 69 -11.45 0.87 -9.33
CA ASP A 69 -10.45 -0.12 -9.71
C ASP A 69 -10.34 -0.22 -11.23
N LEU A 70 -9.19 -0.64 -11.71
CA LEU A 70 -8.98 -0.90 -13.13
C LEU A 70 -9.84 -2.09 -13.60
N TYR A 71 -10.06 -3.07 -12.72
CA TYR A 71 -10.80 -4.29 -13.00
C TYR A 71 -12.14 -4.30 -12.26
N ASP A 72 -13.19 -4.84 -12.89
CA ASP A 72 -14.45 -5.10 -12.19
C ASP A 72 -14.26 -6.26 -11.19
N ARG A 73 -14.34 -5.91 -9.90
CA ARG A 73 -14.23 -6.85 -8.77
C ARG A 73 -15.46 -6.79 -7.86
N GLY A 74 -16.56 -6.23 -8.36
CA GLY A 74 -17.84 -6.11 -7.65
C GLY A 74 -17.87 -5.05 -6.55
N TYR A 75 -16.97 -4.06 -6.59
CA TYR A 75 -16.98 -2.91 -5.69
C TYR A 75 -16.40 -1.67 -6.37
N GLY A 76 -16.97 -0.50 -6.08
CA GLY A 76 -16.52 0.78 -6.64
C GLY A 76 -16.80 0.94 -8.14
N GLU A 77 -16.25 2.01 -8.70
CA GLU A 77 -16.26 2.30 -10.14
C GLU A 77 -15.17 1.49 -10.86
N SER A 78 -15.57 0.59 -11.77
CA SER A 78 -14.63 -0.26 -12.53
C SER A 78 -14.15 0.42 -13.82
N GLY A 79 -13.02 -0.05 -14.35
CA GLY A 79 -12.43 0.46 -15.60
C GLY A 79 -11.64 1.75 -15.43
N VAL A 80 -11.36 2.17 -14.19
CA VAL A 80 -10.63 3.40 -13.90
C VAL A 80 -9.14 3.09 -13.76
N ASP A 81 -8.36 3.47 -14.78
CA ASP A 81 -6.89 3.46 -14.68
C ASP A 81 -6.41 4.66 -13.86
N PHE A 82 -6.07 4.45 -12.59
CA PHE A 82 -5.58 5.50 -11.70
C PHE A 82 -4.39 6.28 -12.27
N LEU A 83 -3.51 5.64 -13.04
CA LEU A 83 -2.33 6.33 -13.58
C LEU A 83 -2.72 7.38 -14.62
N ASN A 84 -3.81 7.15 -15.35
CA ASN A 84 -4.27 7.98 -16.46
C ASN A 84 -5.58 8.73 -16.19
N ALA A 85 -6.26 8.47 -15.07
CA ALA A 85 -7.51 9.11 -14.71
C ALA A 85 -7.33 10.64 -14.54
N ASP A 86 -8.27 11.42 -15.06
CA ASP A 86 -8.35 12.87 -14.83
C ASP A 86 -9.32 13.15 -13.67
N ARG A 87 -8.90 12.75 -12.47
CA ARG A 87 -9.66 12.91 -11.22
C ARG A 87 -8.73 13.31 -10.10
N LYS A 88 -9.20 14.25 -9.28
CA LYS A 88 -8.54 14.66 -8.03
C LYS A 88 -9.38 14.32 -6.83
N ALA A 89 -8.73 14.13 -5.70
CA ALA A 89 -9.38 13.90 -4.42
C ALA A 89 -8.63 14.63 -3.32
N LYS A 90 -9.33 14.95 -2.22
CA LYS A 90 -8.68 15.59 -1.08
C LYS A 90 -7.63 14.66 -0.46
N ASN A 91 -8.01 13.40 -0.26
CA ASN A 91 -7.10 12.35 0.16
C ASN A 91 -7.09 11.17 -0.80
N ILE A 92 -5.97 10.45 -0.87
CA ILE A 92 -5.87 9.16 -1.58
C ILE A 92 -5.26 8.13 -0.64
N VAL A 93 -5.95 7.00 -0.43
CA VAL A 93 -5.44 5.91 0.41
C VAL A 93 -5.62 4.60 -0.33
N THR A 94 -4.54 3.86 -0.58
CA THR A 94 -4.64 2.59 -1.28
C THR A 94 -3.46 1.64 -1.01
N ASN A 95 -3.63 0.37 -1.36
CA ASN A 95 -2.56 -0.60 -1.50
C ASN A 95 -2.33 -0.85 -3.01
N PRO A 96 -1.37 -0.15 -3.63
CA PRO A 96 -1.21 -0.19 -5.08
C PRO A 96 -0.71 -1.57 -5.56
N PRO A 97 -0.94 -1.93 -6.84
CA PRO A 97 -0.35 -3.10 -7.44
C PRO A 97 1.18 -3.11 -7.29
N PHE A 98 1.75 -4.27 -6.94
CA PHE A 98 3.15 -4.39 -6.49
C PHE A 98 4.18 -3.78 -7.45
N HIS A 99 3.96 -3.89 -8.77
CA HIS A 99 4.90 -3.41 -9.80
C HIS A 99 4.69 -1.94 -10.19
N SER A 100 3.68 -1.25 -9.65
CA SER A 100 3.29 0.10 -10.06
C SER A 100 3.49 1.17 -8.99
N ALA A 101 4.17 0.84 -7.88
CA ALA A 101 4.32 1.74 -6.73
C ALA A 101 4.87 3.14 -7.09
N GLU A 102 5.90 3.25 -7.92
CA GLU A 102 6.48 4.55 -8.31
C GLU A 102 5.52 5.38 -9.17
N GLY A 103 4.80 4.74 -10.10
CA GLY A 103 3.76 5.39 -10.90
C GLY A 103 2.61 5.87 -10.03
N PHE A 104 2.18 5.07 -9.04
CA PHE A 104 1.16 5.49 -8.09
C PHE A 104 1.60 6.67 -7.24
N VAL A 105 2.85 6.69 -6.75
CA VAL A 105 3.38 7.86 -6.03
C VAL A 105 3.32 9.09 -6.93
N SER A 106 3.80 9.01 -8.18
CA SER A 106 3.76 10.12 -9.12
C SER A 106 2.33 10.63 -9.34
N SER A 107 1.38 9.73 -9.60
CA SER A 107 -0.02 10.10 -9.78
C SER A 107 -0.66 10.69 -8.52
N CYS A 108 -0.30 10.20 -7.33
CA CYS A 108 -0.80 10.77 -6.08
C CYS A 108 -0.31 12.20 -5.84
N ILE A 109 0.94 12.53 -6.22
CA ILE A 109 1.44 13.92 -6.12
C ILE A 109 0.53 14.88 -6.85
N ASP A 110 0.08 14.52 -8.05
CA ASP A 110 -0.72 15.39 -8.90
C ASP A 110 -2.20 15.40 -8.52
N LYS A 111 -2.70 14.27 -8.00
CA LYS A 111 -4.13 14.01 -7.80
C LYS A 111 -4.63 14.20 -6.37
N ALA A 112 -3.76 14.08 -5.36
CA ALA A 112 -4.14 14.29 -3.97
C ALA A 112 -3.96 15.77 -3.59
N ASP A 113 -5.03 16.45 -3.21
CA ASP A 113 -4.95 17.88 -2.89
C ASP A 113 -4.34 18.15 -1.52
N GLN A 114 -4.50 17.24 -0.56
CA GLN A 114 -3.99 17.38 0.81
C GLN A 114 -3.03 16.25 1.20
N LYS A 115 -3.52 15.01 1.27
CA LYS A 115 -2.76 13.89 1.85
C LYS A 115 -2.92 12.62 1.04
N PHE A 116 -1.87 11.82 0.92
CA PHE A 116 -2.02 10.46 0.43
C PHE A 116 -1.21 9.45 1.24
N ALA A 117 -1.75 8.23 1.37
CA ALA A 117 -1.13 7.13 2.08
C ALA A 117 -1.11 5.86 1.21
N LEU A 118 0.07 5.28 1.04
CA LEU A 118 0.25 4.05 0.26
C LEU A 118 0.79 2.92 1.14
N LEU A 119 0.14 1.76 1.10
CA LEU A 119 0.63 0.56 1.77
C LEU A 119 1.68 -0.09 0.88
N LEU A 120 2.95 0.04 1.23
CA LEU A 120 4.06 -0.45 0.41
C LEU A 120 4.96 -1.38 1.23
N ARG A 121 5.80 -2.15 0.54
CA ARG A 121 6.87 -2.90 1.22
C ARG A 121 7.83 -1.92 1.88
N LEU A 122 8.35 -2.27 3.06
CA LEU A 122 9.31 -1.42 3.76
C LEU A 122 10.58 -1.16 2.94
N ALA A 123 11.00 -2.14 2.13
CA ALA A 123 12.08 -2.01 1.16
C ALA A 123 11.84 -0.93 0.10
N PHE A 124 10.66 -0.29 0.07
CA PHE A 124 10.41 0.88 -0.77
C PHE A 124 11.30 2.08 -0.39
N LEU A 125 11.78 2.16 0.86
CA LEU A 125 12.63 3.25 1.37
C LEU A 125 14.02 3.40 0.71
N GLU A 126 14.51 2.37 0.02
CA GLU A 126 15.88 2.38 -0.53
C GLU A 126 15.93 2.46 -2.06
N GLY A 127 17.11 2.42 -2.66
CA GLY A 127 17.29 2.33 -4.12
C GLY A 127 17.55 3.67 -4.79
N GLY A 128 18.62 3.73 -5.59
CA GLY A 128 19.10 4.98 -6.19
C GLY A 128 18.11 5.64 -7.17
N ALA A 129 17.31 4.84 -7.89
CA ALA A 129 16.27 5.38 -8.77
C ALA A 129 15.19 6.12 -7.96
N ARG A 130 14.68 5.51 -6.89
CA ARG A 130 13.70 6.13 -5.98
C ARG A 130 14.27 7.33 -5.23
N TYR A 131 15.54 7.29 -4.84
CA TYR A 131 16.18 8.48 -4.28
C TYR A 131 16.12 9.66 -5.26
N ARG A 132 16.56 9.46 -6.50
CA ARG A 132 16.59 10.53 -7.52
C ARG A 132 15.19 10.96 -8.00
N GLY A 133 14.27 10.00 -8.13
CA GLY A 133 12.94 10.24 -8.69
C GLY A 133 11.92 10.74 -7.68
N ILE A 134 11.99 10.26 -6.43
CA ILE A 134 10.99 10.47 -5.39
C ILE A 134 11.61 11.17 -4.18
N PHE A 135 12.48 10.49 -3.42
CA PHE A 135 12.83 10.94 -2.07
C PHE A 135 13.63 12.24 -2.00
N SER A 136 14.47 12.54 -3.01
CA SER A 136 15.18 13.82 -3.08
C SER A 136 14.29 15.00 -3.47
N ARG A 137 13.06 14.74 -3.94
CA ARG A 137 12.13 15.77 -4.44
C ARG A 137 10.91 15.92 -3.53
N ILE A 138 10.29 14.79 -3.21
CA ILE A 138 9.05 14.67 -2.44
C ILE A 138 9.17 13.47 -1.49
N ALA A 139 9.93 13.61 -0.41
CA ALA A 139 9.98 12.55 0.61
C ALA A 139 8.62 12.41 1.31
N PRO A 140 8.23 11.20 1.77
CA PRO A 140 7.04 11.04 2.61
C PRO A 140 7.22 11.86 3.89
N SER A 141 6.12 12.43 4.40
CA SER A 141 6.11 13.09 5.70
C SER A 141 6.32 12.08 6.82
N ARG A 142 5.69 10.90 6.71
CA ARG A 142 5.77 9.83 7.72
C ARG A 142 5.83 8.46 7.06
N VAL A 143 6.53 7.55 7.73
CA VAL A 143 6.53 6.12 7.41
C VAL A 143 6.17 5.34 8.66
N TRP A 144 4.98 4.75 8.63
CA TRP A 144 4.45 3.94 9.73
C TRP A 144 4.77 2.46 9.51
N VAL A 145 5.73 1.97 10.29
CA VAL A 145 6.20 0.58 10.25
C VAL A 145 5.28 -0.30 11.10
N PHE A 146 4.84 -1.41 10.51
CA PHE A 146 4.10 -2.42 11.26
C PHE A 146 5.02 -3.22 12.19
N SER A 147 4.71 -3.21 13.49
CA SER A 147 5.37 -4.08 14.49
C SER A 147 4.92 -5.54 14.39
N GLU A 148 3.77 -5.80 13.74
CA GLU A 148 3.23 -7.13 13.48
C GLU A 148 3.25 -7.43 11.98
N ARG A 149 3.50 -8.68 11.59
CA ARG A 149 3.59 -9.05 10.16
C ARG A 149 2.21 -9.05 9.49
N ILE A 150 2.07 -8.25 8.44
CA ILE A 150 0.98 -8.36 7.47
C ILE A 150 1.20 -9.62 6.65
N THR A 151 0.16 -10.46 6.58
CA THR A 151 0.11 -11.59 5.66
C THR A 151 -1.10 -11.42 4.78
N PHE A 152 -0.84 -11.37 3.48
CA PHE A 152 -1.86 -11.31 2.44
C PHE A 152 -2.24 -12.73 2.07
N TYR A 153 -3.53 -13.04 2.13
CA TYR A 153 -4.07 -14.33 1.72
C TYR A 153 -4.94 -14.13 0.48
N PRO A 154 -4.86 -15.01 -0.52
CA PRO A 154 -5.82 -15.01 -1.61
C PRO A 154 -7.23 -15.17 -1.05
N ARG A 155 -8.21 -14.60 -1.74
CA ARG A 155 -9.62 -14.80 -1.40
C ARG A 155 -9.95 -16.31 -1.37
N ASN A 156 -10.64 -16.76 -0.34
CA ASN A 156 -11.02 -18.16 -0.08
C ASN A 156 -9.86 -19.16 0.21
N ALA A 157 -8.62 -18.69 0.36
CA ALA A 157 -7.53 -19.56 0.77
C ALA A 157 -7.56 -19.82 2.29
N GLU A 158 -7.17 -21.04 2.68
CA GLU A 158 -6.94 -21.36 4.09
C GLU A 158 -5.78 -20.50 4.62
N ARG A 159 -6.01 -19.79 5.73
CA ARG A 159 -5.00 -18.92 6.34
C ARG A 159 -3.92 -19.76 7.02
N LYS A 160 -2.83 -20.03 6.30
CA LYS A 160 -1.66 -20.78 6.79
C LYS A 160 -0.35 -20.02 6.61
N GLY A 161 0.49 -20.09 7.64
CA GLY A 161 1.81 -19.46 7.66
C GLY A 161 1.77 -17.96 7.91
N SER A 162 2.91 -17.30 7.72
CA SER A 162 3.02 -15.84 7.79
C SER A 162 3.94 -15.35 6.70
N GLY A 163 3.56 -14.25 6.05
CA GLY A 163 4.41 -13.59 5.07
C GLY A 163 5.72 -13.11 5.69
N THR A 164 6.82 -13.21 4.94
CA THR A 164 8.15 -12.74 5.37
C THR A 164 8.40 -11.27 5.04
N THR A 165 7.57 -10.69 4.18
CA THR A 165 7.71 -9.32 3.70
C THR A 165 7.28 -8.31 4.76
N ALA A 166 8.15 -7.35 5.06
CA ALA A 166 7.80 -6.18 5.86
C ALA A 166 7.07 -5.13 5.00
N TYR A 167 6.03 -4.54 5.56
CA TYR A 167 5.24 -3.47 4.95
C TYR A 167 5.21 -2.25 5.88
N ALA A 168 4.84 -1.11 5.32
CA ALA A 168 4.61 0.15 6.04
C ALA A 168 3.57 0.99 5.29
N TRP A 169 2.86 1.84 6.02
CA TRP A 169 2.13 2.95 5.40
C TRP A 169 3.09 4.11 5.16
N PHE A 170 3.19 4.55 3.91
CA PHE A 170 3.96 5.72 3.51
C PHE A 170 2.98 6.86 3.29
N VAL A 171 3.13 7.94 4.06
CA VAL A 171 2.23 9.08 4.02
C VAL A 171 2.94 10.29 3.49
N TRP A 172 2.31 10.97 2.55
CA TRP A 172 2.67 12.31 2.09
C TRP A 172 1.54 13.24 2.51
N ASP A 173 1.89 14.21 3.33
CA ASP A 173 0.98 15.19 3.88
C ASP A 173 1.49 16.57 3.46
N ARG A 174 0.72 17.29 2.67
CA ARG A 174 1.12 18.61 2.15
C ARG A 174 1.18 19.68 3.22
N ASP A 175 0.52 19.46 4.36
CA ASP A 175 0.55 20.37 5.50
C ASP A 175 1.74 20.06 6.43
N HIS A 176 2.47 18.96 6.21
CA HIS A 176 3.63 18.60 7.02
C HIS A 176 4.85 19.47 6.70
N MET A 177 5.43 20.06 7.74
CA MET A 177 6.65 20.85 7.66
C MET A 177 7.77 20.12 8.39
N GLY A 178 8.83 19.76 7.67
CA GLY A 178 10.04 19.19 8.27
C GLY A 178 10.53 17.93 7.56
N ALA A 179 11.36 17.16 8.27
CA ALA A 179 11.91 15.91 7.77
C ALA A 179 10.89 14.77 7.81
N THR A 180 11.19 13.69 7.09
CA THR A 180 10.46 12.43 7.20
C THR A 180 10.55 11.85 8.61
N GLU A 181 9.42 11.48 9.19
CA GLU A 181 9.33 10.80 10.48
C GLU A 181 9.17 9.29 10.30
N LEU A 182 9.97 8.51 11.02
CA LEU A 182 9.78 7.06 11.13
C LEU A 182 8.99 6.76 12.41
N LYS A 183 7.87 6.06 12.27
CA LYS A 183 6.96 5.73 13.38
C LYS A 183 6.59 4.25 13.34
N TRP A 184 6.11 3.72 14.46
CA TRP A 184 5.72 2.32 14.59
C TRP A 184 4.31 2.21 15.12
N PHE A 185 3.52 1.32 14.51
CA PHE A 185 2.24 0.94 15.10
C PHE A 185 2.48 0.08 16.34
N ALA A 186 1.81 0.40 17.44
CA ALA A 186 1.79 -0.46 18.60
C ALA A 186 1.15 -1.82 18.25
N PRO A 187 1.63 -2.94 18.80
CA PRO A 187 0.97 -4.24 18.63
C PRO A 187 -0.46 -4.22 19.17
N GLY A 188 -1.35 -5.01 18.58
CA GLY A 188 -2.73 -5.19 19.07
C GLY A 188 -3.79 -5.12 17.97
N TYR A 189 -3.51 -4.38 16.90
CA TYR A 189 -4.43 -4.25 15.76
C TYR A 189 -4.81 -5.60 15.16
N LYS A 190 -3.83 -6.49 14.97
CA LYS A 190 -4.10 -7.82 14.42
C LYS A 190 -5.00 -8.66 15.33
N LYS A 191 -4.84 -8.55 16.64
CA LYS A 191 -5.69 -9.24 17.61
C LYS A 191 -7.11 -8.68 17.61
N GLN A 192 -7.25 -7.36 17.50
CA GLN A 192 -8.52 -6.65 17.60
C GLN A 192 -9.35 -6.73 16.31
N TYR A 193 -8.71 -6.63 15.14
CA TYR A 193 -9.36 -6.47 13.84
C TYR A 193 -8.97 -7.53 12.80
N GLY A 194 -8.22 -8.56 13.19
CA GLY A 194 -7.69 -9.59 12.27
C GLY A 194 -8.60 -10.77 11.96
N GLY A 195 -9.91 -10.63 12.26
CA GLY A 195 -10.95 -11.66 12.06
C GLY A 195 -10.83 -12.42 10.74
#